data_AF-D8FZK6-F1
#
_entry.id   AF-D8FZK6-F1
#
_cell.length_a   1.000
_cell.length_b   1.000
_cell.length_c   1.000
_cell.angle_alpha   90.00
_cell.angle_beta   90.00
_cell.angle_gamma   90.00
#
_symmetry.space_group_name_H-M   'P 1'
#
loop_
_entity.id
_entity.type
_entity.pdbx_description
1 polymer ?
#
loop_
_entity_poly.entity_id
_entity_poly.type
_entity_poly.pdbx_seq_one_letter_code
_entity_poly.pdbx_strand_id
1 'polypeptide(L)'
;MVDSYSDIYPFFDEGDYLTFNPDVAQAVKNGQFQSGLEHFILLGQFENRVASFTGTTGNDLIRGFGNTRYFYPTSYEIVSTDPYDSRVIGTGAGEIDTLIGASGTDNFAIAAYTVLPSTPNAVQLYVGQGNNDYALIQNFEFAEDTLQLAGSPADYSQEVTNGNLYIYKKNPKDLVAIVEGMTSPLTVVDRPLFGGAFNRGTFFLGAVNYFDETDYLVGNPDVKQAVDDGLFKSPFDHYLRYGQLEDRIVTLTGTTDNDVIRSFGNSSRYIFPTPYQVVSSDPYDYRVIGTGLGEIDTLIGAEGVDNFALGIYIVPSTPNAIQMYVGQGNSDYALIQNFQRGVDTIEVAGSISNFTQEIVGGSLNIYANSPSKDLVAILEGVSAPLAQVESAVFNAHEGTIYLG
;
A
#
# COMPACT_ATOMS: atom_id res chain seq x y z
N MET A 1 16.79 -33.29 -19.45
CA MET A 1 15.63 -32.68 -20.13
C MET A 1 14.69 -32.27 -19.03
N VAL A 2 14.15 -31.05 -19.10
CA VAL A 2 13.15 -30.59 -18.14
C VAL A 2 11.83 -31.09 -18.73
N ASP A 3 11.30 -32.19 -18.20
CA ASP A 3 10.24 -32.97 -18.86
C ASP A 3 8.83 -32.59 -18.37
N SER A 4 8.70 -31.63 -17.44
CA SER A 4 7.40 -31.09 -17.01
C SER A 4 7.50 -29.66 -16.46
N TYR A 5 6.39 -28.92 -16.49
CA TYR A 5 6.28 -27.58 -15.91
C TYR A 5 6.60 -27.54 -14.39
N SER A 6 6.40 -28.66 -13.68
CA SER A 6 6.69 -28.78 -12.25
C SER A 6 8.17 -28.63 -11.89
N ASP A 7 9.08 -28.99 -12.81
CA ASP A 7 10.52 -28.80 -12.61
C ASP A 7 10.92 -27.32 -12.71
N ILE A 8 10.12 -26.51 -13.43
CA ILE A 8 10.34 -25.07 -13.62
C ILE A 8 9.69 -24.27 -12.49
N TYR A 9 8.54 -24.74 -11.99
CA TYR A 9 7.75 -24.09 -10.94
C TYR A 9 7.55 -25.02 -9.74
N PRO A 10 8.63 -25.40 -9.03
CA PRO A 10 8.58 -26.43 -7.99
C PRO A 10 7.78 -26.02 -6.75
N PHE A 11 7.54 -24.72 -6.57
CA PHE A 11 6.79 -24.19 -5.44
C PHE A 11 5.31 -23.97 -5.76
N PHE A 12 4.85 -24.13 -7.01
CA PHE A 12 3.42 -24.00 -7.31
C PHE A 12 2.64 -25.12 -6.64
N ASP A 13 1.67 -24.75 -5.83
CA ASP A 13 0.84 -25.70 -5.10
C ASP A 13 -0.37 -26.12 -5.93
N GLU A 14 -0.17 -27.18 -6.71
CA GLU A 14 -1.24 -27.74 -7.55
C GLU A 14 -2.40 -28.29 -6.70
N GLY A 15 -2.12 -28.83 -5.50
CA GLY A 15 -3.13 -29.37 -4.61
C GLY A 15 -4.10 -28.29 -4.15
N ASP A 16 -3.56 -27.18 -3.66
CA ASP A 16 -4.33 -25.98 -3.31
C ASP A 16 -5.09 -25.44 -4.51
N TYR A 17 -4.40 -25.28 -5.64
CA TYR A 17 -5.01 -24.72 -6.84
C TYR A 17 -6.21 -25.54 -7.31
N LEU A 18 -6.11 -26.86 -7.37
CA LEU A 18 -7.23 -27.72 -7.76
C LEU A 18 -8.36 -27.75 -6.71
N THR A 19 -8.02 -27.59 -5.43
CA THR A 19 -9.00 -27.51 -4.34
C THR A 19 -9.85 -26.24 -4.44
N PHE A 20 -9.24 -25.09 -4.78
CA PHE A 20 -9.96 -23.84 -4.99
C PHE A 20 -10.64 -23.72 -6.35
N ASN A 21 -10.29 -24.59 -7.31
CA ASN A 21 -10.80 -24.55 -8.67
C ASN A 21 -11.38 -25.92 -9.09
N PRO A 22 -12.57 -26.30 -8.57
CA PRO A 22 -13.17 -27.62 -8.83
C PRO A 22 -13.46 -27.88 -10.32
N ASP A 23 -13.70 -26.83 -11.10
CA ASP A 23 -13.86 -26.89 -12.55
C ASP A 23 -12.56 -27.33 -13.24
N VAL A 24 -11.42 -26.81 -12.78
CA VAL A 24 -10.09 -27.21 -13.26
C VAL A 24 -9.76 -28.64 -12.81
N ALA A 25 -10.05 -28.99 -11.57
CA ALA A 25 -9.88 -30.36 -11.08
C ALA A 25 -10.65 -31.38 -11.94
N GLN A 26 -11.87 -31.03 -12.35
CA GLN A 26 -12.66 -31.85 -13.26
C GLN A 26 -12.07 -31.89 -14.68
N ALA A 27 -11.53 -30.78 -15.17
CA ALA A 27 -10.87 -30.70 -16.48
C ALA A 27 -9.59 -31.55 -16.55
N VAL A 28 -8.76 -31.52 -15.51
CA VAL A 28 -7.57 -32.38 -15.36
C VAL A 28 -7.99 -33.85 -15.30
N LYS A 29 -9.01 -34.19 -14.48
CA LYS A 29 -9.54 -35.56 -14.39
C LYS A 29 -10.08 -36.09 -15.73
N ASN A 30 -10.60 -35.20 -16.57
CA ASN A 30 -11.09 -35.52 -17.91
C ASN A 30 -9.97 -35.57 -18.97
N GLY A 31 -8.72 -35.29 -18.60
CA GLY A 31 -7.58 -35.27 -19.51
C GLY A 31 -7.55 -34.06 -20.45
N GLN A 32 -8.26 -32.97 -20.13
CA GLN A 32 -8.22 -31.73 -20.90
C GLN A 32 -6.94 -30.93 -20.63
N PHE A 33 -6.37 -31.11 -19.44
CA PHE A 33 -5.06 -30.62 -19.02
C PHE A 33 -4.30 -31.76 -18.34
N GLN A 34 -2.98 -31.77 -18.49
CA GLN A 34 -2.04 -32.70 -17.86
C GLN A 34 -1.94 -32.46 -16.35
N SER A 35 -2.13 -31.22 -15.91
CA SER A 35 -2.06 -30.80 -14.52
C SER A 35 -2.81 -29.48 -14.29
N GLY A 36 -3.12 -29.17 -13.03
CA GLY A 36 -3.59 -27.85 -12.62
C GLY A 36 -2.56 -26.76 -12.91
N LEU A 37 -1.26 -27.07 -12.83
CA LEU A 37 -0.19 -26.16 -13.22
C LEU A 37 -0.25 -25.82 -14.73
N GLU A 38 -0.47 -26.81 -15.60
CA GLU A 38 -0.64 -26.56 -17.04
C GLU A 38 -1.85 -25.65 -17.30
N HIS A 39 -2.98 -25.91 -16.63
CA HIS A 39 -4.14 -25.01 -16.70
C HIS A 39 -3.80 -23.59 -16.26
N PHE A 40 -3.12 -23.44 -15.11
CA PHE A 40 -2.81 -22.12 -14.57
C PHE A 40 -1.89 -21.32 -15.50
N ILE A 41 -0.86 -21.97 -16.05
CA ILE A 41 0.07 -21.36 -17.01
C ILE A 41 -0.67 -20.95 -18.30
N LEU A 42 -1.54 -21.80 -18.83
CA LEU A 42 -2.18 -21.51 -20.12
C LEU A 42 -3.34 -20.52 -20.00
N LEU A 43 -4.09 -20.59 -18.91
CA LEU A 43 -5.38 -19.89 -18.76
C LEU A 43 -5.51 -19.23 -17.40
N GLY A 44 -5.34 -19.99 -16.31
CA GLY A 44 -5.75 -19.55 -14.97
C GLY A 44 -5.12 -18.26 -14.48
N GLN A 45 -3.86 -17.98 -14.85
CA GLN A 45 -3.17 -16.74 -14.50
C GLN A 45 -3.81 -15.48 -15.12
N PHE A 46 -4.61 -15.64 -16.18
CA PHE A 46 -5.36 -14.58 -16.87
C PHE A 46 -6.83 -14.52 -16.42
N GLU A 47 -7.27 -15.45 -15.58
CA GLU A 47 -8.66 -15.58 -15.10
C GLU A 47 -8.86 -15.01 -13.70
N ASN A 48 -7.92 -14.20 -13.19
CA ASN A 48 -7.91 -13.69 -11.82
C ASN A 48 -7.99 -14.80 -10.74
N ARG A 49 -7.56 -16.03 -11.08
CA ARG A 49 -7.48 -17.13 -10.11
C ARG A 49 -6.26 -16.94 -9.23
N VAL A 50 -6.42 -17.22 -7.95
CA VAL A 50 -5.33 -17.20 -6.98
C VAL A 50 -4.47 -18.46 -7.15
N ALA A 51 -3.15 -18.28 -7.14
CA ALA A 51 -2.19 -19.38 -7.04
C ALA A 51 -1.44 -19.33 -5.71
N SER A 52 -1.32 -20.49 -5.07
CA SER A 52 -0.49 -20.67 -3.89
C SER A 52 0.92 -21.11 -4.30
N PHE A 53 1.92 -20.57 -3.63
CA PHE A 53 3.32 -20.97 -3.74
C PHE A 53 3.85 -21.38 -2.37
N THR A 54 4.15 -22.66 -2.21
CA THR A 54 4.46 -23.27 -0.92
C THR A 54 5.91 -23.72 -0.87
N GLY A 55 6.65 -23.29 0.16
CA GLY A 55 8.04 -23.65 0.42
C GLY A 55 8.22 -25.01 1.10
N THR A 56 9.43 -25.25 1.59
CA THR A 56 9.91 -26.51 2.15
C THR A 56 10.26 -26.35 3.64
N THR A 57 11.29 -27.04 4.13
CA THR A 57 11.84 -26.92 5.50
C THR A 57 13.30 -26.50 5.44
N GLY A 58 13.65 -25.68 4.45
CA GLY A 58 14.99 -25.20 4.20
C GLY A 58 14.90 -23.94 3.35
N ASN A 59 16.02 -23.21 3.26
CA ASN A 59 16.05 -21.92 2.56
C ASN A 59 15.55 -22.03 1.13
N ASP A 60 14.42 -21.40 0.85
CA ASP A 60 13.74 -21.41 -0.43
C ASP A 60 13.92 -20.09 -1.19
N LEU A 61 13.81 -20.20 -2.51
CA LEU A 61 13.75 -19.06 -3.43
C LEU A 61 12.44 -19.16 -4.21
N ILE A 62 11.38 -18.59 -3.65
CA ILE A 62 10.03 -18.72 -4.17
C ILE A 62 9.72 -17.54 -5.08
N ARG A 63 9.42 -17.83 -6.35
CA ARG A 63 9.00 -16.84 -7.34
C ARG A 63 7.58 -17.12 -7.78
N GLY A 64 6.66 -16.25 -7.38
CA GLY A 64 5.27 -16.33 -7.80
C GLY A 64 5.11 -15.90 -9.26
N PHE A 65 4.03 -16.33 -9.90
CA PHE A 65 3.62 -15.86 -11.22
C PHE A 65 2.09 -15.83 -11.34
N GLY A 66 1.59 -15.08 -12.32
CA GLY A 66 0.17 -14.72 -12.44
C GLY A 66 -0.21 -13.48 -11.62
N ASN A 67 -1.49 -13.09 -11.65
CA ASN A 67 -1.93 -11.78 -11.15
C ASN A 67 -2.32 -11.73 -9.67
N THR A 68 -2.48 -12.88 -9.00
CA THR A 68 -2.91 -12.94 -7.59
C THR A 68 -2.28 -14.15 -6.95
N ARG A 69 -1.42 -13.92 -5.97
CA ARG A 69 -0.50 -14.95 -5.48
C ARG A 69 -0.48 -14.97 -3.96
N TYR A 70 -0.39 -16.17 -3.43
CA TYR A 70 -0.29 -16.42 -2.01
C TYR A 70 1.02 -17.16 -1.75
N PHE A 71 1.90 -16.58 -0.94
CA PHE A 71 3.17 -17.21 -0.59
C PHE A 71 3.06 -17.82 0.81
N TYR A 72 3.16 -19.15 0.88
CA TYR A 72 3.37 -19.89 2.11
C TYR A 72 4.84 -20.30 2.14
N PRO A 73 5.70 -19.59 2.87
CA PRO A 73 7.13 -19.76 2.68
C PRO A 73 7.66 -21.04 3.34
N THR A 74 6.85 -21.67 4.18
CA THR A 74 7.16 -22.96 4.79
C THR A 74 6.17 -24.02 4.36
N SER A 75 6.55 -25.28 4.58
CA SER A 75 5.73 -26.44 4.27
C SER A 75 4.62 -26.72 5.30
N TYR A 76 3.50 -27.23 4.78
CA TYR A 76 2.40 -27.79 5.56
C TYR A 76 2.15 -29.26 5.18
N GLU A 77 1.53 -30.01 6.09
CA GLU A 77 1.10 -31.39 5.88
C GLU A 77 -0.42 -31.46 6.07
N ILE A 78 -1.15 -32.04 5.11
CA ILE A 78 -2.58 -32.34 5.29
C ILE A 78 -2.69 -33.49 6.27
N VAL A 79 -3.38 -33.27 7.40
CA VAL A 79 -3.46 -34.22 8.52
C VAL A 79 -4.80 -34.97 8.60
N SER A 80 -5.77 -34.69 7.71
CA SER A 80 -6.99 -35.49 7.60
C SER A 80 -7.53 -35.61 6.17
N THR A 81 -8.72 -36.20 6.01
CA THR A 81 -9.41 -36.30 4.71
C THR A 81 -10.03 -34.97 4.26
N ASP A 82 -10.10 -33.98 5.15
CA ASP A 82 -10.45 -32.61 4.79
C ASP A 82 -9.21 -31.94 4.19
N PRO A 83 -9.21 -31.52 2.91
CA PRO A 83 -8.06 -30.88 2.28
C PRO A 83 -7.70 -29.53 2.95
N TYR A 84 -8.61 -28.97 3.75
CA TYR A 84 -8.35 -27.78 4.53
C TYR A 84 -7.78 -28.06 5.93
N ASP A 85 -7.68 -29.33 6.35
CA ASP A 85 -7.11 -29.70 7.65
C ASP A 85 -5.61 -29.96 7.52
N SER A 86 -4.84 -28.88 7.63
CA SER A 86 -3.39 -28.88 7.53
C SER A 86 -2.71 -28.54 8.87
N ARG A 87 -1.53 -29.15 9.08
CA ARG A 87 -0.59 -28.84 10.16
C ARG A 87 0.70 -28.31 9.57
N VAL A 88 1.18 -27.21 10.13
CA VAL A 88 2.49 -26.63 9.83
C VAL A 88 3.59 -27.62 10.21
N ILE A 89 4.50 -27.94 9.28
CA ILE A 89 5.63 -28.84 9.53
C ILE A 89 6.99 -28.11 9.50
N GLY A 90 7.05 -26.92 8.89
CA GLY A 90 8.18 -25.99 9.00
C GLY A 90 7.74 -24.66 9.61
N THR A 91 8.42 -24.18 10.66
CA THR A 91 8.11 -22.87 11.28
C THR A 91 8.98 -21.74 10.75
N GLY A 92 9.87 -21.99 9.78
CA GLY A 92 10.85 -20.99 9.34
C GLY A 92 12.05 -20.85 10.28
N ALA A 93 12.07 -21.57 11.40
CA ALA A 93 13.08 -21.35 12.44
C ALA A 93 14.47 -21.80 11.95
N GLY A 94 15.38 -20.85 11.81
CA GLY A 94 16.71 -21.06 11.23
C GLY A 94 16.75 -21.03 9.69
N GLU A 95 15.65 -20.64 9.04
CA GLU A 95 15.52 -20.55 7.59
C GLU A 95 15.59 -19.08 7.13
N ILE A 96 16.21 -18.83 5.98
CA ILE A 96 16.12 -17.55 5.27
C ILE A 96 15.51 -17.84 3.92
N ASP A 97 14.23 -17.53 3.79
CA ASP A 97 13.48 -17.73 2.55
C ASP A 97 13.37 -16.42 1.79
N THR A 98 13.58 -16.47 0.47
CA THR A 98 13.40 -15.32 -0.41
C THR A 98 12.09 -15.47 -1.17
N LEU A 99 11.15 -14.58 -0.90
CA LEU A 99 9.81 -14.54 -1.51
C LEU A 99 9.76 -13.37 -2.48
N ILE A 100 9.61 -13.67 -3.76
CA ILE A 100 9.67 -12.68 -4.83
C ILE A 100 8.27 -12.53 -5.42
N GLY A 101 7.66 -11.38 -5.12
CA GLY A 101 6.43 -10.91 -5.73
C GLY A 101 6.60 -10.49 -7.19
N ALA A 102 5.52 -10.04 -7.80
CA ALA A 102 5.53 -9.46 -9.14
C ALA A 102 4.37 -8.46 -9.30
N SER A 103 4.09 -7.97 -10.50
CA SER A 103 2.90 -7.13 -10.73
C SER A 103 1.61 -7.85 -10.33
N GLY A 104 0.70 -7.16 -9.65
CA GLY A 104 -0.54 -7.74 -9.15
C GLY A 104 -0.45 -8.05 -7.65
N THR A 105 -1.54 -8.58 -7.10
CA THR A 105 -1.70 -8.69 -5.65
C THR A 105 -0.92 -9.88 -5.06
N ASP A 106 0.05 -9.60 -4.19
CA ASP A 106 0.77 -10.60 -3.39
C ASP A 106 0.34 -10.61 -1.93
N ASN A 107 0.07 -11.79 -1.40
CA ASN A 107 0.04 -11.98 0.04
C ASN A 107 1.20 -12.85 0.50
N PHE A 108 2.10 -12.28 1.28
CA PHE A 108 3.21 -12.95 1.93
C PHE A 108 2.77 -13.45 3.31
N ALA A 109 2.46 -14.74 3.41
CA ALA A 109 1.99 -15.31 4.66
C ALA A 109 3.12 -15.73 5.58
N ILE A 110 3.58 -14.79 6.40
CA ILE A 110 4.60 -15.00 7.44
C ILE A 110 3.95 -15.50 8.74
N ALA A 111 2.81 -16.17 8.59
CA ALA A 111 2.06 -16.82 9.64
C ALA A 111 1.27 -17.97 9.02
N ALA A 112 1.04 -18.99 9.82
CA ALA A 112 0.22 -20.12 9.42
C ALA A 112 -0.90 -20.36 10.44
N TYR A 113 -2.04 -20.84 10.00
CA TYR A 113 -3.13 -21.25 10.89
C TYR A 113 -3.30 -22.76 10.84
N THR A 114 -3.60 -23.38 11.99
CA THR A 114 -4.04 -24.77 12.03
C THR A 114 -5.56 -24.81 11.99
N VAL A 115 -6.13 -25.62 11.10
CA VAL A 115 -7.59 -25.76 10.99
C VAL A 115 -8.06 -26.84 11.95
N LEU A 116 -7.80 -26.66 13.25
CA LEU A 116 -8.33 -27.54 14.29
C LEU A 116 -9.65 -26.99 14.84
N PRO A 117 -10.74 -27.79 14.88
CA PRO A 117 -12.06 -27.37 15.38
C PRO A 117 -12.11 -26.91 16.85
N SER A 118 -11.01 -26.96 17.61
CA SER A 118 -11.01 -26.65 19.05
C SER A 118 -10.04 -25.55 19.51
N THR A 119 -9.06 -25.11 18.70
CA THR A 119 -8.19 -23.95 18.99
C THR A 119 -7.39 -23.49 17.75
N PRO A 120 -7.84 -22.50 16.95
CA PRO A 120 -6.99 -21.92 15.91
C PRO A 120 -6.10 -20.86 16.55
N ASN A 121 -4.93 -21.25 17.06
CA ASN A 121 -3.88 -20.29 17.35
C ASN A 121 -3.03 -20.15 16.08
N ALA A 122 -3.00 -18.96 15.50
CA ALA A 122 -2.03 -18.66 14.46
C ALA A 122 -0.61 -18.91 14.99
N VAL A 123 0.20 -19.56 14.17
CA VAL A 123 1.62 -19.81 14.40
C VAL A 123 2.39 -18.73 13.66
N GLN A 124 3.17 -17.95 14.40
CA GLN A 124 4.10 -17.01 13.80
C GLN A 124 5.30 -17.78 13.24
N LEU A 125 5.65 -17.51 11.97
CA LEU A 125 6.83 -18.09 11.33
C LEU A 125 8.08 -17.23 11.62
N TYR A 126 9.26 -17.84 11.46
CA TYR A 126 10.59 -17.23 11.68
C TYR A 126 10.76 -16.66 13.09
N VAL A 127 10.33 -17.42 14.09
CA VAL A 127 10.51 -17.05 15.50
C VAL A 127 11.45 -18.05 16.16
N GLY A 128 12.38 -17.49 16.93
CA GLY A 128 13.51 -18.19 17.50
C GLY A 128 14.67 -18.16 16.50
N GLN A 129 15.88 -17.88 16.99
CA GLN A 129 17.12 -17.63 16.22
C GLN A 129 17.46 -16.14 15.96
N GLY A 130 16.61 -15.20 16.39
CA GLY A 130 17.00 -13.79 16.57
C GLY A 130 17.00 -13.01 15.27
N ASN A 131 18.15 -12.89 14.61
CA ASN A 131 18.24 -12.23 13.29
C ASN A 131 18.80 -13.21 12.22
N ASN A 132 18.90 -14.50 12.56
CA ASN A 132 19.51 -15.50 11.70
C ASN A 132 18.50 -16.20 10.78
N ASP A 133 17.21 -15.96 11.00
CA ASP A 133 16.09 -16.47 10.23
C ASP A 133 15.09 -15.35 9.97
N TYR A 134 14.50 -15.33 8.78
CA TYR A 134 13.50 -14.35 8.36
C TYR A 134 13.03 -14.66 6.93
N ALA A 135 11.84 -14.19 6.59
CA ALA A 135 11.44 -14.05 5.19
C ALA A 135 12.02 -12.77 4.58
N LEU A 136 12.82 -12.89 3.53
CA LEU A 136 13.22 -11.79 2.67
C LEU A 136 12.18 -11.61 1.57
N ILE A 137 11.48 -10.50 1.58
CA ILE A 137 10.43 -10.17 0.61
C ILE A 137 10.98 -9.19 -0.41
N GLN A 138 10.89 -9.56 -1.68
CA GLN A 138 11.30 -8.74 -2.81
C GLN A 138 10.09 -8.42 -3.70
N ASN A 139 10.14 -7.26 -4.37
CA ASN A 139 9.05 -6.74 -5.20
C ASN A 139 7.72 -6.60 -4.45
N PHE A 140 7.74 -6.11 -3.22
CA PHE A 140 6.52 -5.77 -2.49
C PHE A 140 5.90 -4.48 -3.08
N GLU A 141 4.75 -4.60 -3.72
CA GLU A 141 4.01 -3.49 -4.30
C GLU A 141 3.17 -2.79 -3.22
N PHE A 142 3.61 -1.59 -2.83
CA PHE A 142 3.13 -0.77 -1.70
C PHE A 142 1.62 -0.86 -1.43
N ALA A 143 0.78 -0.78 -2.47
CA ALA A 143 -0.66 -0.63 -2.32
C ALA A 143 -1.47 -1.88 -2.66
N GLU A 144 -0.87 -2.91 -3.26
CA GLU A 144 -1.55 -4.18 -3.54
C GLU A 144 -1.17 -5.25 -2.54
N ASP A 145 0.08 -5.25 -2.09
CA ASP A 145 0.62 -6.38 -1.37
C ASP A 145 0.36 -6.31 0.12
N THR A 146 0.27 -7.50 0.69
CA THR A 146 0.03 -7.68 2.12
C THR A 146 1.02 -8.67 2.72
N LEU A 147 1.43 -8.35 3.94
CA LEU A 147 2.17 -9.21 4.83
C LEU A 147 1.23 -9.73 5.91
N GLN A 148 1.00 -11.03 5.97
CA GLN A 148 0.17 -11.63 7.02
C GLN A 148 1.02 -12.08 8.20
N LEU A 149 0.63 -11.70 9.41
CA LEU A 149 1.31 -12.03 10.67
C LEU A 149 0.34 -12.59 11.70
N ALA A 150 0.84 -13.37 12.65
CA ALA A 150 0.06 -13.94 13.75
C ALA A 150 -0.03 -12.97 14.94
N GLY A 151 -1.10 -13.05 15.73
CA GLY A 151 -1.33 -12.22 16.92
C GLY A 151 -1.92 -10.86 16.60
N SER A 152 -1.40 -9.82 17.25
CA SER A 152 -1.88 -8.44 17.13
C SER A 152 -0.77 -7.48 16.67
N PRO A 153 -1.10 -6.33 16.08
CA PRO A 153 -0.10 -5.33 15.68
C PRO A 153 0.82 -4.88 16.83
N ALA A 154 0.31 -4.86 18.06
CA ALA A 154 1.07 -4.48 19.25
C ALA A 154 2.24 -5.42 19.53
N ASP A 155 2.15 -6.68 19.07
CA ASP A 155 3.15 -7.72 19.22
C ASP A 155 4.40 -7.51 18.36
N TYR A 156 4.39 -6.51 17.47
CA TYR A 156 5.43 -6.27 16.48
C TYR A 156 5.99 -4.84 16.55
N SER A 157 7.23 -4.69 16.13
CA SER A 157 7.87 -3.39 15.87
C SER A 157 8.45 -3.37 14.46
N GLN A 158 8.48 -2.19 13.85
CA GLN A 158 9.00 -1.99 12.51
C GLN A 158 10.16 -1.00 12.56
N GLU A 159 11.23 -1.27 11.83
CA GLU A 159 12.41 -0.41 11.76
C GLU A 159 12.83 -0.25 10.29
N VAL A 160 12.93 0.99 9.82
CA VAL A 160 13.46 1.29 8.48
C VAL A 160 14.96 1.52 8.60
N THR A 161 15.76 0.74 7.88
CA THR A 161 17.22 0.92 7.84
C THR A 161 17.79 0.42 6.51
N ASN A 162 18.83 1.08 6.02
CA ASN A 162 19.51 0.75 4.76
C ASN A 162 18.57 0.58 3.55
N GLY A 163 17.48 1.36 3.50
CA GLY A 163 16.52 1.31 2.39
C GLY A 163 15.48 0.18 2.47
N ASN A 164 15.45 -0.59 3.56
CA ASN A 164 14.53 -1.71 3.75
C ASN A 164 13.72 -1.57 5.05
N LEU A 165 12.60 -2.27 5.12
CA LEU A 165 11.73 -2.34 6.29
C LEU A 165 11.94 -3.68 7.01
N TYR A 166 12.31 -3.62 8.28
CA TYR A 166 12.52 -4.78 9.13
C TYR A 166 11.32 -4.93 10.06
N ILE A 167 10.71 -6.11 10.08
CA ILE A 167 9.59 -6.44 10.94
C ILE A 167 10.07 -7.39 12.03
N TYR A 168 9.92 -6.98 13.28
CA TYR A 168 10.31 -7.76 14.44
C TYR A 168 9.11 -8.21 15.25
N LYS A 169 9.08 -9.49 15.63
CA LYS A 169 8.27 -9.93 16.76
C LYS A 169 8.89 -9.39 18.05
N LYS A 170 8.07 -8.85 18.95
CA LYS A 170 8.49 -8.39 20.28
C LYS A 170 8.48 -9.52 21.30
N ASN A 171 9.38 -9.41 22.26
CA ASN A 171 9.49 -10.23 23.47
C ASN A 171 9.60 -11.76 23.23
N PRO A 172 10.79 -12.27 22.85
CA PRO A 172 12.04 -11.54 22.57
C PRO A 172 11.97 -10.78 21.24
N LYS A 173 12.86 -9.79 21.05
CA LYS A 173 12.99 -9.11 19.74
C LYS A 173 13.59 -10.13 18.76
N ASP A 174 12.82 -10.49 17.74
CA ASP A 174 13.14 -11.53 16.76
C ASP A 174 12.73 -11.03 15.37
N LEU A 175 13.61 -11.14 14.38
CA LEU A 175 13.38 -10.65 13.02
C LEU A 175 12.53 -11.69 12.29
N VAL A 176 11.32 -11.31 11.85
CA VAL A 176 10.43 -12.26 11.14
C VAL A 176 10.38 -12.00 9.64
N ALA A 177 10.60 -10.76 9.22
CA ALA A 177 10.61 -10.40 7.81
C ALA A 177 11.48 -9.17 7.52
N ILE A 178 12.05 -9.13 6.32
CA ILE A 178 12.63 -7.94 5.71
C ILE A 178 11.85 -7.67 4.41
N VAL A 179 11.28 -6.49 4.27
CA VAL A 179 10.68 -6.03 3.01
C VAL A 179 11.68 -5.14 2.29
N GLU A 180 12.28 -5.69 1.22
CA GLU A 180 13.32 -5.01 0.44
C GLU A 180 12.74 -3.78 -0.27
N GLY A 181 13.48 -2.66 -0.22
CA GLY A 181 13.10 -1.39 -0.85
C GLY A 181 11.99 -0.62 -0.12
N MET A 182 11.36 -1.21 0.90
CA MET A 182 10.30 -0.55 1.66
C MET A 182 10.92 0.41 2.69
N THR A 183 10.69 1.71 2.51
CA THR A 183 11.30 2.78 3.33
C THR A 183 10.33 3.45 4.30
N SER A 184 9.14 2.88 4.49
CA SER A 184 8.11 3.36 5.42
C SER A 184 7.47 2.17 6.13
N PRO A 185 7.02 2.33 7.39
CA PRO A 185 6.26 1.30 8.08
C PRO A 185 4.98 0.92 7.33
N LEU A 186 4.59 -0.35 7.40
CA LEU A 186 3.29 -0.83 6.95
C LEU A 186 2.23 -0.60 8.03
N THR A 187 0.98 -0.50 7.61
CA THR A 187 -0.18 -0.31 8.48
C THR A 187 -1.10 -1.51 8.46
N VAL A 188 -1.98 -1.61 9.45
CA VAL A 188 -2.98 -2.66 9.46
C VAL A 188 -4.00 -2.39 8.35
N VAL A 189 -4.22 -3.38 7.49
CA VAL A 189 -5.19 -3.30 6.39
C VAL A 189 -6.18 -4.46 6.46
N ASP A 190 -7.38 -4.27 5.90
CA ASP A 190 -8.40 -5.31 5.76
C ASP A 190 -8.49 -5.78 4.30
N ARG A 191 -7.44 -6.47 3.84
CA ARG A 191 -7.30 -6.96 2.44
C ARG A 191 -6.90 -8.45 2.36
N PRO A 192 -7.68 -9.39 2.91
CA PRO A 192 -7.36 -10.81 2.73
C PRO A 192 -7.58 -11.25 1.27
N LEU A 193 -6.63 -12.02 0.71
CA LEU A 193 -6.78 -12.63 -0.63
C LEU A 193 -7.81 -13.77 -0.67
N PHE A 194 -7.96 -14.51 0.43
CA PHE A 194 -8.93 -15.60 0.57
C PHE A 194 -9.87 -15.33 1.73
N GLY A 195 -11.18 -15.50 1.48
CA GLY A 195 -12.28 -15.45 2.45
C GLY A 195 -12.39 -14.15 3.25
N GLY A 196 -13.60 -13.75 3.62
CA GLY A 196 -13.79 -12.55 4.46
C GLY A 196 -12.99 -12.65 5.75
N ALA A 197 -12.57 -11.49 6.30
CA ALA A 197 -11.72 -11.30 7.49
C ALA A 197 -11.64 -12.55 8.40
N PHE A 198 -10.70 -13.45 8.10
CA PHE A 198 -10.49 -14.64 8.91
C PHE A 198 -9.85 -14.20 10.21
N ASN A 199 -10.67 -13.95 11.23
CA ASN A 199 -10.23 -13.72 12.60
C ASN A 199 -9.74 -15.04 13.23
N ARG A 200 -8.72 -15.66 12.61
CA ARG A 200 -8.02 -16.88 13.03
C ARG A 200 -6.73 -16.56 13.79
N GLY A 201 -6.71 -15.39 14.44
CA GLY A 201 -5.54 -14.90 15.16
C GLY A 201 -4.43 -14.34 14.26
N THR A 202 -4.72 -13.92 13.02
CA THR A 202 -3.78 -13.19 12.16
C THR A 202 -4.29 -11.78 11.85
N PHE A 203 -3.38 -10.90 11.45
CA PHE A 203 -3.68 -9.60 10.86
C PHE A 203 -2.81 -9.36 9.63
N PHE A 204 -3.21 -8.41 8.79
CA PHE A 204 -2.49 -8.05 7.58
C PHE A 204 -1.85 -6.68 7.76
N LEU A 205 -0.59 -6.58 7.40
CA LEU A 205 0.11 -5.33 7.18
C LEU A 205 0.17 -5.08 5.68
N GLY A 206 -0.21 -3.89 5.26
CA GLY A 206 -0.02 -3.38 3.90
C GLY A 206 0.23 -1.89 4.00
N ALA A 207 0.66 -1.25 2.93
CA ALA A 207 0.68 0.20 3.00
C ALA A 207 -0.73 0.75 2.93
N VAL A 208 -0.96 1.87 3.62
CA VAL A 208 -2.21 2.61 3.53
C VAL A 208 -2.40 2.98 2.05
N ASN A 209 -3.54 2.59 1.50
CA ASN A 209 -3.91 3.08 0.18
C ASN A 209 -4.57 4.43 0.38
N TYR A 210 -3.79 5.50 0.20
CA TYR A 210 -4.30 6.87 0.24
C TYR A 210 -5.05 7.25 -1.05
N PHE A 211 -5.11 6.37 -2.06
CA PHE A 211 -5.79 6.64 -3.32
C PHE A 211 -7.30 6.79 -3.14
N ASP A 212 -7.83 7.92 -3.59
CA ASP A 212 -9.27 8.16 -3.64
C ASP A 212 -9.87 7.54 -4.91
N GLU A 213 -10.38 6.31 -4.77
CA GLU A 213 -11.05 5.62 -5.86
C GLU A 213 -12.30 6.35 -6.35
N THR A 214 -12.98 7.12 -5.49
CA THR A 214 -14.20 7.84 -5.87
C THR A 214 -13.85 9.01 -6.77
N ASP A 215 -12.88 9.83 -6.36
CA ASP A 215 -12.41 10.97 -7.17
C ASP A 215 -11.80 10.50 -8.49
N TYR A 216 -11.02 9.41 -8.46
CA TYR A 216 -10.48 8.84 -9.68
C TYR A 216 -11.58 8.41 -10.67
N LEU A 217 -12.67 7.81 -10.21
CA LEU A 217 -13.79 7.44 -11.08
C LEU A 217 -14.58 8.65 -11.61
N VAL A 218 -14.66 9.74 -10.83
CA VAL A 218 -15.29 10.99 -11.25
C VAL A 218 -14.55 11.58 -12.46
N GLY A 219 -13.22 11.67 -12.36
CA GLY A 219 -12.38 12.19 -13.45
C GLY A 219 -12.29 11.25 -14.65
N ASN A 220 -12.58 9.96 -14.46
CA ASN A 220 -12.33 8.92 -15.46
C ASN A 220 -13.57 8.02 -15.69
N PRO A 221 -14.62 8.51 -16.37
CA PRO A 221 -15.84 7.74 -16.61
C PRO A 221 -15.62 6.45 -17.43
N ASP A 222 -14.58 6.43 -18.26
CA ASP A 222 -14.16 5.25 -19.02
C ASP A 222 -13.59 4.15 -18.12
N VAL A 223 -12.81 4.53 -17.09
CA VAL A 223 -12.33 3.61 -16.06
C VAL A 223 -13.51 3.08 -15.25
N LYS A 224 -14.47 3.96 -14.91
CA LYS A 224 -15.70 3.52 -14.22
C LYS A 224 -16.40 2.42 -15.00
N GLN A 225 -16.60 2.62 -16.30
CA GLN A 225 -17.22 1.61 -17.17
C GLN A 225 -16.39 0.32 -17.21
N ALA A 226 -15.06 0.40 -17.32
CA ALA A 226 -14.20 -0.77 -17.34
C ALA A 226 -14.24 -1.57 -16.03
N VAL A 227 -14.34 -0.91 -14.88
CA VAL A 227 -14.55 -1.56 -13.58
C VAL A 227 -15.95 -2.20 -13.51
N ASP A 228 -17.00 -1.48 -13.93
CA ASP A 228 -18.38 -2.00 -13.97
C ASP A 228 -18.50 -3.25 -14.88
N ASP A 229 -17.73 -3.29 -15.97
CA ASP A 229 -17.65 -4.43 -16.90
C ASP A 229 -16.74 -5.57 -16.40
N GLY A 230 -16.09 -5.39 -15.24
CA GLY A 230 -15.21 -6.39 -14.62
C GLY A 230 -13.84 -6.54 -15.31
N LEU A 231 -13.42 -5.57 -16.14
CA LEU A 231 -12.09 -5.56 -16.76
C LEU A 231 -10.98 -5.26 -15.75
N PHE A 232 -11.31 -4.52 -14.69
CA PHE A 232 -10.43 -4.18 -13.58
C PHE A 232 -11.09 -4.54 -12.27
N LYS A 233 -10.29 -4.96 -11.29
CA LYS A 233 -10.78 -5.32 -9.95
C LYS A 233 -11.28 -4.10 -9.18
N SER A 234 -10.61 -2.97 -9.36
CA SER A 234 -10.96 -1.69 -8.77
C SER A 234 -10.38 -0.54 -9.61
N PRO A 235 -10.82 0.71 -9.36
CA PRO A 235 -10.21 1.89 -9.95
C PRO A 235 -8.70 2.00 -9.63
N PHE A 236 -8.30 1.55 -8.44
CA PHE A 236 -6.90 1.47 -8.06
C PHE A 236 -6.10 0.49 -8.93
N ASP A 237 -6.63 -0.72 -9.19
CA ASP A 237 -6.04 -1.73 -10.08
C ASP A 237 -5.85 -1.19 -11.51
N HIS A 238 -6.80 -0.39 -12.01
CA HIS A 238 -6.61 0.33 -13.27
C HIS A 238 -5.44 1.32 -13.20
N TYR A 239 -5.41 2.17 -12.17
CA TYR A 239 -4.36 3.18 -12.04
C TYR A 239 -2.97 2.54 -11.96
N LEU A 240 -2.81 1.49 -11.17
CA LEU A 240 -1.53 0.81 -11.05
C LEU A 240 -1.08 0.20 -12.39
N ARG A 241 -1.97 -0.42 -13.16
CA ARG A 241 -1.55 -1.07 -14.41
C ARG A 241 -1.35 -0.10 -15.57
N TYR A 242 -2.16 0.95 -15.61
CA TYR A 242 -2.25 1.83 -16.77
C TYR A 242 -2.21 3.30 -16.37
N GLY A 243 -3.11 3.73 -15.47
CA GLY A 243 -3.31 5.14 -15.18
C GLY A 243 -2.06 5.90 -14.73
N GLN A 244 -1.15 5.25 -13.99
CA GLN A 244 0.11 5.84 -13.50
C GLN A 244 1.14 6.15 -14.60
N LEU A 245 0.91 5.62 -15.80
CA LEU A 245 1.70 5.87 -17.01
C LEU A 245 0.91 6.70 -18.05
N GLU A 246 -0.34 7.04 -17.74
CA GLU A 246 -1.20 7.92 -18.53
C GLU A 246 -1.19 9.33 -17.94
N ASP A 247 -1.69 10.31 -18.70
CA ASP A 247 -1.90 11.69 -18.21
C ASP A 247 -3.16 11.80 -17.32
N ARG A 248 -3.32 10.88 -16.37
CA ARG A 248 -4.47 10.80 -15.45
C ARG A 248 -4.13 11.48 -14.14
N ILE A 249 -4.98 12.40 -13.70
CA ILE A 249 -4.81 13.04 -12.40
C ILE A 249 -5.35 12.09 -11.32
N VAL A 250 -4.62 11.95 -10.22
CA VAL A 250 -5.06 11.17 -9.06
C VAL A 250 -5.03 11.97 -7.79
N THR A 251 -5.94 11.63 -6.90
CA THR A 251 -6.03 12.23 -5.57
C THR A 251 -5.59 11.23 -4.52
N LEU A 252 -4.64 11.64 -3.68
CA LEU A 252 -4.23 10.94 -2.49
C LEU A 252 -4.77 11.70 -1.27
N THR A 253 -5.51 11.02 -0.40
CA THR A 253 -6.20 11.64 0.73
C THR A 253 -5.84 10.93 2.02
N GLY A 254 -5.25 11.68 2.96
CA GLY A 254 -4.95 11.21 4.31
C GLY A 254 -6.16 11.11 5.22
N THR A 255 -5.87 10.93 6.50
CA THR A 255 -6.77 10.62 7.61
C THR A 255 -6.66 11.70 8.69
N THR A 256 -7.36 11.52 9.81
CA THR A 256 -7.26 12.44 10.97
C THR A 256 -6.17 12.00 11.96
N ASP A 257 -5.18 11.25 11.48
CA ASP A 257 -4.04 10.73 12.22
C ASP A 257 -2.77 11.09 11.46
N ASN A 258 -1.60 11.01 12.10
CA ASN A 258 -0.32 11.27 11.43
C ASN A 258 -0.11 10.27 10.27
N ASP A 259 -0.08 10.79 9.06
CA ASP A 259 0.01 10.02 7.84
C ASP A 259 1.41 10.04 7.21
N VAL A 260 1.69 9.01 6.41
CA VAL A 260 2.88 8.96 5.55
C VAL A 260 2.39 8.70 4.13
N ILE A 261 1.99 9.76 3.44
CA ILE A 261 1.46 9.69 2.08
C ILE A 261 2.63 9.70 1.10
N ARG A 262 2.83 8.59 0.39
CA ARG A 262 3.87 8.45 -0.63
C ARG A 262 3.22 8.40 -2.02
N SER A 263 3.50 9.43 -2.82
CA SER A 263 3.17 9.45 -4.24
C SER A 263 3.91 8.36 -5.01
N PHE A 264 3.34 7.94 -6.14
CA PHE A 264 3.95 7.02 -7.09
C PHE A 264 3.40 7.23 -8.50
N GLY A 265 4.07 6.65 -9.50
CA GLY A 265 3.74 6.86 -10.92
C GLY A 265 4.37 8.13 -11.50
N ASN A 266 4.04 8.42 -12.76
CA ASN A 266 4.55 9.57 -13.51
C ASN A 266 3.49 10.64 -13.78
N SER A 267 2.24 10.37 -13.42
CA SER A 267 1.09 11.25 -13.67
C SER A 267 1.01 12.40 -12.66
N SER A 268 0.21 13.43 -12.96
CA SER A 268 -0.06 14.51 -12.02
C SER A 268 -0.86 14.03 -10.80
N ARG A 269 -0.50 14.52 -9.61
CA ARG A 269 -1.09 14.10 -8.34
C ARG A 269 -1.54 15.27 -7.51
N TYR A 270 -2.63 15.05 -6.79
CA TYR A 270 -3.16 15.98 -5.81
C TYR A 270 -3.13 15.29 -4.44
N ILE A 271 -2.37 15.84 -3.51
CA ILE A 271 -2.09 15.21 -2.22
C ILE A 271 -2.78 16.04 -1.14
N PHE A 272 -3.93 15.58 -0.69
CA PHE A 272 -4.59 16.09 0.51
C PHE A 272 -4.04 15.35 1.72
N PRO A 273 -3.35 16.03 2.64
CA PRO A 273 -2.86 15.35 3.83
C PRO A 273 -3.98 14.95 4.79
N THR A 274 -5.13 15.63 4.72
CA THR A 274 -6.24 15.45 5.66
C THR A 274 -7.52 15.05 4.92
N PRO A 275 -8.46 14.36 5.57
CA PRO A 275 -9.66 13.85 4.92
C PRO A 275 -10.69 14.95 4.66
N TYR A 276 -11.37 14.80 3.53
CA TYR A 276 -12.56 15.55 3.17
C TYR A 276 -13.75 14.61 2.89
N GLN A 277 -14.96 15.17 2.87
CA GLN A 277 -16.18 14.47 2.52
C GLN A 277 -16.86 15.18 1.35
N VAL A 278 -17.15 14.47 0.26
CA VAL A 278 -18.07 14.95 -0.77
C VAL A 278 -19.48 14.99 -0.17
N VAL A 279 -20.14 16.15 -0.22
CA VAL A 279 -21.43 16.38 0.47
C VAL A 279 -22.60 16.65 -0.48
N SER A 280 -22.35 16.68 -1.79
CA SER A 280 -23.39 16.86 -2.79
C SER A 280 -23.23 15.89 -3.98
N SER A 281 -24.12 15.99 -4.96
CA SER A 281 -23.96 15.27 -6.23
C SER A 281 -22.86 15.85 -7.12
N ASP A 282 -22.39 17.07 -6.83
CA ASP A 282 -21.18 17.61 -7.41
C ASP A 282 -19.99 17.02 -6.64
N PRO A 283 -19.15 16.19 -7.30
CA PRO A 283 -18.02 15.54 -6.66
C PRO A 283 -16.94 16.54 -6.21
N TYR A 284 -16.97 17.77 -6.73
CA TYR A 284 -16.06 18.84 -6.32
C TYR A 284 -16.64 19.71 -5.19
N ASP A 285 -17.84 19.41 -4.68
CA ASP A 285 -18.39 20.07 -3.49
C ASP A 285 -18.13 19.22 -2.24
N TYR A 286 -17.02 19.54 -1.57
CA TYR A 286 -16.56 18.82 -0.41
C TYR A 286 -16.52 19.69 0.86
N ARG A 287 -16.64 18.99 1.99
CA ARG A 287 -16.53 19.51 3.35
C ARG A 287 -15.28 18.94 4.00
N VAL A 288 -14.50 19.80 4.61
CA VAL A 288 -13.31 19.42 5.39
C VAL A 288 -13.71 18.65 6.65
N ILE A 289 -13.09 17.48 6.87
CA ILE A 289 -13.31 16.65 8.06
C ILE A 289 -12.14 16.79 9.05
N GLY A 290 -10.90 16.84 8.54
CA GLY A 290 -9.68 17.08 9.31
C GLY A 290 -8.95 18.32 8.81
N THR A 291 -8.25 19.03 9.70
CA THR A 291 -7.48 20.23 9.34
C THR A 291 -5.99 20.10 9.64
N GLY A 292 -5.50 18.93 10.04
CA GLY A 292 -4.10 18.77 10.45
C GLY A 292 -3.84 19.17 11.90
N LEU A 293 -4.89 19.45 12.70
CA LEU A 293 -4.70 20.05 14.02
C LEU A 293 -4.06 19.04 14.99
N GLY A 294 -2.79 19.27 15.34
CA GLY A 294 -2.01 18.36 16.17
C GLY A 294 -1.44 17.15 15.40
N GLU A 295 -1.50 17.19 14.06
CA GLU A 295 -1.01 16.14 13.17
C GLU A 295 0.36 16.54 12.59
N ILE A 296 1.25 15.56 12.43
CA ILE A 296 2.50 15.70 11.65
C ILE A 296 2.44 14.66 10.55
N ASP A 297 2.10 15.12 9.34
CA ASP A 297 1.98 14.27 8.17
C ASP A 297 3.25 14.34 7.32
N THR A 298 3.70 13.21 6.81
CA THR A 298 4.83 13.13 5.88
C THR A 298 4.29 12.92 4.47
N LEU A 299 4.49 13.89 3.59
CA LEU A 299 4.04 13.88 2.20
C LEU A 299 5.25 13.75 1.29
N ILE A 300 5.32 12.68 0.52
CA ILE A 300 6.51 12.33 -0.27
C ILE A 300 6.14 12.36 -1.76
N GLY A 301 6.67 13.32 -2.49
CA GLY A 301 6.50 13.45 -3.94
C GLY A 301 7.17 12.32 -4.74
N ALA A 302 6.79 12.22 -6.01
CA ALA A 302 7.31 11.25 -6.97
C ALA A 302 7.77 11.95 -8.27
N GLU A 303 8.08 11.20 -9.33
CA GLU A 303 8.33 11.81 -10.64
C GLU A 303 7.03 12.33 -11.25
N GLY A 304 7.04 13.51 -11.87
CA GLY A 304 5.83 14.18 -12.37
C GLY A 304 5.46 15.38 -11.50
N VAL A 305 4.23 15.89 -11.66
CA VAL A 305 3.76 17.07 -10.92
C VAL A 305 3.04 16.63 -9.65
N ASP A 306 3.58 17.00 -8.48
CA ASP A 306 2.91 16.84 -7.20
C ASP A 306 2.33 18.18 -6.71
N ASN A 307 1.02 18.22 -6.44
CA ASN A 307 0.39 19.33 -5.72
C ASN A 307 0.09 18.94 -4.27
N PHE A 308 0.81 19.54 -3.33
CA PHE A 308 0.61 19.36 -1.89
C PHE A 308 -0.45 20.35 -1.39
N ALA A 309 -1.63 19.83 -1.07
CA ALA A 309 -2.81 20.65 -0.79
C ALA A 309 -2.95 20.99 0.69
N LEU A 310 -2.22 22.01 1.15
CA LEU A 310 -2.26 22.51 2.53
C LEU A 310 -3.32 23.61 2.72
N GLY A 311 -4.04 23.95 1.66
CA GLY A 311 -5.15 24.88 1.65
C GLY A 311 -6.32 24.27 0.90
N ILE A 312 -7.51 24.43 1.47
CA ILE A 312 -8.77 24.05 0.83
C ILE A 312 -9.38 25.33 0.25
N TYR A 313 -9.67 25.31 -1.05
CA TYR A 313 -10.32 26.42 -1.74
C TYR A 313 -11.83 26.49 -1.48
N ILE A 314 -12.44 27.58 -1.92
CA ILE A 314 -13.86 27.84 -1.70
C ILE A 314 -14.70 26.96 -2.63
N VAL A 315 -15.59 26.17 -2.02
CA VAL A 315 -16.66 25.41 -2.70
C VAL A 315 -17.99 25.68 -2.00
N PRO A 316 -19.16 25.39 -2.61
CA PRO A 316 -20.46 25.72 -2.02
C PRO A 316 -20.63 25.30 -0.55
N SER A 317 -20.12 24.13 -0.19
CA SER A 317 -20.18 23.59 1.17
C SER A 317 -18.99 23.94 2.06
N THR A 318 -17.95 24.55 1.50
CA THR A 318 -16.80 25.15 2.22
C THR A 318 -16.63 26.61 1.76
N PRO A 319 -17.48 27.54 2.26
CA PRO A 319 -17.62 28.88 1.69
C PRO A 319 -16.47 29.84 2.03
N ASN A 320 -15.46 29.37 2.77
CA ASN A 320 -14.25 30.11 3.08
C ASN A 320 -13.06 29.19 2.84
N ALA A 321 -11.97 29.72 2.29
CA ALA A 321 -10.76 28.95 2.18
C ALA A 321 -10.22 28.57 3.57
N ILE A 322 -9.73 27.34 3.72
CA ILE A 322 -9.27 26.79 4.99
C ILE A 322 -7.78 26.49 4.86
N GLN A 323 -6.98 27.09 5.73
CA GLN A 323 -5.57 26.74 5.88
C GLN A 323 -5.44 25.56 6.84
N MET A 324 -4.69 24.53 6.46
CA MET A 324 -4.36 23.39 7.32
C MET A 324 -3.19 23.71 8.26
N TYR A 325 -3.07 22.94 9.35
CA TYR A 325 -1.98 23.02 10.35
C TYR A 325 -1.85 24.39 11.04
N VAL A 326 -2.99 25.02 11.36
CA VAL A 326 -3.01 26.29 12.10
C VAL A 326 -3.56 26.10 13.51
N GLY A 327 -2.95 26.78 14.48
CA GLY A 327 -3.44 26.83 15.86
C GLY A 327 -2.65 26.03 16.91
N GLN A 328 -1.61 25.27 16.56
CA GLN A 328 -0.72 24.59 17.53
C GLN A 328 0.76 25.01 17.42
N GLY A 329 1.07 26.17 16.82
CA GLY A 329 2.43 26.67 16.76
C GLY A 329 3.31 25.83 15.84
N ASN A 330 4.23 25.06 16.42
CA ASN A 330 5.15 24.19 15.67
C ASN A 330 4.91 22.70 16.00
N SER A 331 3.78 22.36 16.61
CA SER A 331 3.46 20.99 17.02
C SER A 331 2.71 20.20 15.95
N ASP A 332 2.22 20.89 14.92
CA ASP A 332 1.54 20.34 13.75
C ASP A 332 2.15 20.93 12.48
N TYR A 333 2.35 20.14 11.42
CA TYR A 333 2.84 20.59 10.11
C TYR A 333 2.87 19.44 9.11
N ALA A 334 2.84 19.76 7.81
CA ALA A 334 3.21 18.83 6.76
C ALA A 334 4.75 18.79 6.57
N LEU A 335 5.37 17.64 6.77
CA LEU A 335 6.73 17.35 6.33
C LEU A 335 6.72 16.90 4.87
N ILE A 336 7.18 17.76 3.97
CA ILE A 336 7.22 17.50 2.53
C ILE A 336 8.63 17.03 2.14
N GLN A 337 8.69 15.87 1.50
CA GLN A 337 9.91 15.27 0.96
C GLN A 337 9.83 15.12 -0.55
N ASN A 338 10.98 15.09 -1.21
CA ASN A 338 11.11 15.01 -2.67
C ASN A 338 10.42 16.14 -3.45
N PHE A 339 10.29 17.34 -2.85
CA PHE A 339 9.73 18.50 -3.54
C PHE A 339 10.65 18.99 -4.67
N GLN A 340 10.14 18.99 -5.90
CA GLN A 340 10.82 19.42 -7.11
C GLN A 340 10.42 20.86 -7.47
N ARG A 341 11.29 21.81 -7.11
CA ARG A 341 11.05 23.24 -7.37
C ARG A 341 10.84 23.53 -8.86
N GLY A 342 9.79 24.28 -9.19
CA GLY A 342 9.37 24.57 -10.56
C GLY A 342 8.63 23.44 -11.28
N VAL A 343 8.38 22.30 -10.61
CA VAL A 343 7.54 21.20 -11.09
C VAL A 343 6.37 21.00 -10.13
N ASP A 344 6.67 20.88 -8.84
CA ASP A 344 5.70 20.67 -7.77
C ASP A 344 5.17 22.00 -7.23
N THR A 345 3.99 21.93 -6.63
CA THR A 345 3.34 23.08 -6.00
C THR A 345 2.83 22.77 -4.60
N ILE A 346 2.79 23.80 -3.76
CA ILE A 346 2.08 23.77 -2.48
C ILE A 346 0.90 24.70 -2.60
N GLU A 347 -0.31 24.16 -2.47
CA GLU A 347 -1.52 24.95 -2.39
C GLU A 347 -1.74 25.41 -0.96
N VAL A 348 -1.92 26.72 -0.77
CA VAL A 348 -2.17 27.34 0.53
C VAL A 348 -3.35 28.31 0.46
N ALA A 349 -4.05 28.50 1.57
CA ALA A 349 -5.22 29.37 1.62
C ALA A 349 -4.84 30.85 1.83
N GLY A 350 -5.44 31.74 1.04
CA GLY A 350 -5.24 33.18 1.11
C GLY A 350 -4.26 33.71 0.07
N SER A 351 -3.31 34.55 0.49
CA SER A 351 -2.32 35.20 -0.38
C SER A 351 -0.90 34.96 0.12
N ILE A 352 0.10 35.18 -0.73
CA ILE A 352 1.51 34.97 -0.34
C ILE A 352 1.92 35.82 0.86
N SER A 353 1.27 36.97 1.08
CA SER A 353 1.51 37.85 2.23
C SER A 353 1.04 37.26 3.56
N ASN A 354 0.16 36.25 3.53
CA ASN A 354 -0.28 35.52 4.71
C ASN A 354 0.78 34.54 5.23
N PHE A 355 1.88 34.34 4.48
CA PHE A 355 2.90 33.36 4.82
C PHE A 355 4.29 33.98 4.99
N THR A 356 5.07 33.41 5.91
CA THR A 356 6.49 33.69 6.09
C THR A 356 7.30 32.45 5.74
N GLN A 357 8.41 32.64 5.04
CA GLN A 357 9.27 31.55 4.57
C GLN A 357 10.69 31.71 5.14
N GLU A 358 11.20 30.67 5.80
CA GLU A 358 12.50 30.70 6.49
C GLU A 358 13.31 29.44 6.20
N ILE A 359 14.62 29.59 5.96
CA ILE A 359 15.52 28.45 5.78
C ILE A 359 16.08 28.02 7.13
N VAL A 360 15.78 26.78 7.53
CA VAL A 360 16.20 26.20 8.81
C VAL A 360 16.81 24.83 8.55
N GLY A 361 18.07 24.65 8.92
CA GLY A 361 18.72 23.34 8.84
C GLY A 361 18.87 22.73 7.43
N GLY A 362 18.77 23.55 6.37
CA GLY A 362 18.80 23.07 4.97
C GLY A 362 17.41 22.77 4.37
N SER A 363 16.35 22.99 5.15
CA SER A 363 14.95 22.88 4.73
C SER A 363 14.29 24.25 4.69
N LEU A 364 13.21 24.36 3.92
CA LEU A 364 12.37 25.55 3.86
C LEU A 364 11.16 25.35 4.79
N ASN A 365 11.05 26.19 5.81
CA ASN A 365 9.88 26.24 6.66
C ASN A 365 8.90 27.29 6.14
N ILE A 366 7.63 26.92 6.04
CA ILE A 366 6.53 27.84 5.70
C ILE A 366 5.67 28.03 6.93
N TYR A 367 5.44 29.29 7.30
CA TYR A 367 4.63 29.68 8.43
C TYR A 367 3.39 30.44 7.97
N ALA A 368 2.22 30.10 8.47
CA ALA A 368 1.04 30.97 8.40
C ALA A 368 1.17 32.09 9.44
N ASN A 369 0.80 33.32 9.08
CA ASN A 369 1.02 34.51 9.94
C ASN A 369 -0.17 34.85 10.86
N SER A 370 -1.33 34.19 10.71
CA SER A 370 -2.58 34.53 11.40
C SER A 370 -3.31 33.25 11.84
N PRO A 371 -3.83 33.19 13.08
CA PRO A 371 -3.86 34.24 14.11
C PRO A 371 -2.52 34.45 14.86
N SER A 372 -1.59 33.50 14.73
CA SER A 372 -0.22 33.53 15.21
C SER A 372 0.71 32.95 14.13
N LYS A 373 2.03 33.12 14.32
CA LYS A 373 3.01 32.46 13.45
C LYS A 373 2.98 30.94 13.75
N ASP A 374 2.33 30.17 12.90
CA ASP A 374 2.21 28.71 12.99
C ASP A 374 2.97 28.06 11.83
N LEU A 375 3.75 27.02 12.10
CA LEU A 375 4.46 26.24 11.09
C LEU A 375 3.44 25.36 10.37
N VAL A 376 3.29 25.54 9.06
CA VAL A 376 2.34 24.74 8.26
C VAL A 376 3.03 23.71 7.38
N ALA A 377 4.30 23.94 7.02
CA ALA A 377 5.07 23.00 6.23
C ALA A 377 6.58 23.09 6.49
N ILE A 378 7.26 21.96 6.36
CA ILE A 378 8.71 21.86 6.22
C ILE A 378 9.00 21.15 4.90
N LEU A 379 9.72 21.78 3.99
CA LEU A 379 10.15 21.18 2.73
C LEU A 379 11.61 20.77 2.85
N GLU A 380 11.85 19.47 2.96
CA GLU A 380 13.18 18.90 3.12
C GLU A 380 14.05 19.13 1.86
N GLY A 381 15.26 19.64 2.05
CA GLY A 381 16.22 19.88 0.96
C GLY A 381 15.93 21.11 0.10
N VAL A 382 14.83 21.84 0.34
CA VAL A 382 14.53 23.11 -0.33
C VAL A 382 15.26 24.24 0.39
N SER A 383 16.21 24.88 -0.28
CA SER A 383 17.13 25.86 0.32
C SER A 383 16.86 27.31 -0.08
N ALA A 384 15.74 27.60 -0.74
CA ALA A 384 15.35 28.95 -1.12
C ALA A 384 13.82 29.13 -1.04
N PRO A 385 13.32 30.36 -0.75
CA PRO A 385 11.89 30.64 -0.79
C PRO A 385 11.24 30.33 -2.15
N LEU A 386 9.99 29.90 -2.08
CA LEU A 386 9.11 29.67 -3.22
C LEU A 386 8.40 30.97 -3.63
N ALA A 387 8.09 31.06 -4.92
CA ALA A 387 7.29 32.16 -5.48
C ALA A 387 5.84 31.70 -5.66
N GLN A 388 4.92 32.66 -5.77
CA GLN A 388 3.59 32.35 -6.24
C GLN A 388 3.65 31.99 -7.74
N VAL A 389 3.01 30.87 -8.10
CA VAL A 389 2.96 30.34 -9.47
C VAL A 389 1.52 30.01 -9.87
N GLU A 390 1.31 29.75 -11.15
CA GLU A 390 0.12 29.03 -11.63
C GLU A 390 0.39 27.52 -11.51
N SER A 391 -0.61 26.72 -11.14
CA SER A 391 -0.46 25.26 -11.13
C SER A 391 -0.51 24.72 -12.55
N ALA A 392 0.35 23.73 -12.85
CA ALA A 392 0.37 23.05 -14.13
C ALA A 392 -0.85 22.12 -14.33
N VAL A 393 -1.55 21.77 -13.25
CA VAL A 393 -2.66 20.82 -13.25
C VAL A 393 -4.02 21.54 -13.24
N PHE A 394 -4.13 22.64 -12.49
CA PHE A 394 -5.38 23.39 -12.33
C PHE A 394 -5.16 24.90 -12.31
N ASN A 395 -6.20 25.66 -12.68
CA ASN A 395 -6.20 27.10 -12.42
C ASN A 395 -6.34 27.34 -10.91
N ALA A 396 -5.76 28.44 -10.41
CA ALA A 396 -5.97 28.88 -9.03
C ALA A 396 -7.48 28.95 -8.71
N HIS A 397 -7.87 28.21 -7.69
CA HIS A 397 -9.23 28.21 -7.19
C HIS A 397 -9.47 29.43 -6.31
N GLU A 398 -10.74 29.83 -6.17
CA GLU A 398 -11.08 31.01 -5.38
C GLU A 398 -10.65 30.78 -3.91
N GLY A 399 -9.80 31.67 -3.41
CA GLY A 399 -9.33 31.65 -2.03
C GLY A 399 -8.02 30.90 -1.76
N THR A 400 -7.37 30.28 -2.76
CA THR A 400 -6.05 29.65 -2.62
C THR A 400 -5.03 30.22 -3.62
N ILE A 401 -3.75 29.97 -3.34
CA ILE A 401 -2.62 30.21 -4.25
C ILE A 401 -1.67 29.01 -4.26
N TYR A 402 -0.86 28.91 -5.31
CA TYR A 402 0.18 27.90 -5.42
C TYR A 402 1.57 28.51 -5.21
N LEU A 403 2.41 27.82 -4.43
CA LEU A 403 3.82 28.14 -4.21
C LEU A 403 4.70 27.08 -4.90
N GLY A 404 5.69 27.48 -5.70
CA GLY A 404 6.53 26.57 -6.50
C GLY A 404 7.93 27.07 -6.81
#